data_AF-A0A957FKT4-F1
#
_entry.id   AF-A0A957FKT4-F1
#
_cell.length_a   1.000
_cell.length_b   1.000
_cell.length_c   1.000
_cell.angle_alpha   90.00
_cell.angle_beta   90.00
_cell.angle_gamma   90.00
#
_symmetry.space_group_name_H-M   'P 1'
#
loop_
_entity.id
_entity.type
_entity.pdbx_description
1 polymer ?
#
loop_
_entity_poly.entity_id
_entity_poly.type
_entity_poly.pdbx_seq_one_letter_code
_entity_poly.pdbx_strand_id
1 'polypeptide(L)'
;MNALPPTWRNYLSIETADPTAVRQGRLLQFCLALITAVLALRLSVRLIQTSATPLLPLALFVALIAYAGIIFLLVRRARLSLAAHLMLAPLILGDLSFMVTNPVRLWIHPLFILVFLATAVILLPLTQSWPYLLLTLGAGFYLESINQPGLFFNIAALTLTAVGWVVKRENTRAMLALNAASNSLTDLNETLQQRLDDQLADLRYRNERLEFSLDVMRTANASLELSVLLQNTINLIHNEFGFYHVSVFLTDPTNRFVSVAEATGNIGQQLKEETFRIAIGSQSIVGQATQRRQAQLAINTADDPYFQRHPNLPDTQSELALPLLARGYLVGALDVQSTDIDAFNTADITILQLMADQLANSIDNALLFGQLEKRTTQLAELQAITTLMTLQNNIQGTLNVLAERAKQLIGADGAGIFLWREETNKLELVLNVNMGSNMTGYTLNADEGLAGLSFREGETYVIDDYSTWPGRLDIFTQADFHALMTVPLKERDRAVGVLSLTRRTPDKSFDTDEIQIIELLAAQAGTIITNQELFEDLHVLVQRERVVNKITAEVRHSLNADTIVESAAQQLGEVLGNKQVRVRLYPPTERYVRAANKPTVTRNSAP
;
A
#
# COMPACT_ATOMS: atom_id res chain seq x y z
N MET A 1 34.21 1.45 -8.34
CA MET A 1 35.49 0.68 -8.38
C MET A 1 36.01 0.22 -7.01
N ASN A 2 35.42 0.62 -5.87
CA ASN A 2 35.91 0.22 -4.53
C ASN A 2 35.15 -0.95 -3.85
N ALA A 3 34.25 -1.63 -4.55
CA ALA A 3 33.39 -2.68 -3.97
C ALA A 3 33.66 -4.10 -4.52
N LEU A 4 34.90 -4.42 -4.91
CA LEU A 4 35.27 -5.78 -5.31
C LEU A 4 36.35 -6.38 -4.37
N PRO A 5 36.26 -7.69 -4.04
CA PRO A 5 37.20 -8.38 -3.16
C PRO A 5 38.65 -8.33 -3.67
N PRO A 6 39.66 -8.39 -2.78
CA PRO A 6 41.07 -8.22 -3.16
C PRO A 6 41.57 -9.19 -4.23
N THR A 7 41.00 -10.40 -4.29
CA THR A 7 41.36 -11.45 -5.24
C THR A 7 41.00 -11.11 -6.69
N TRP A 8 39.93 -10.35 -6.91
CA TRP A 8 39.43 -10.01 -8.25
C TRP A 8 40.13 -8.80 -8.87
N ARG A 9 40.66 -7.90 -8.03
CA ARG A 9 41.42 -6.73 -8.49
C ARG A 9 42.74 -7.12 -9.18
N ASN A 10 43.32 -8.27 -8.83
CA ASN A 10 44.52 -8.82 -9.47
C ASN A 10 44.25 -9.53 -10.80
N TYR A 11 43.02 -9.95 -11.07
CA TYR A 11 42.67 -10.64 -12.33
C TYR A 11 42.27 -9.66 -13.44
N LEU A 12 41.68 -8.51 -13.10
CA LEU A 12 41.30 -7.46 -14.06
C LEU A 12 42.47 -6.53 -14.46
N SER A 13 43.64 -6.66 -13.83
CA SER A 13 44.84 -5.87 -14.13
C SER A 13 45.83 -6.59 -15.05
N ILE A 14 45.40 -7.60 -15.80
CA ILE A 14 46.25 -8.21 -16.83
C ILE A 14 46.28 -7.23 -18.01
N GLU A 15 47.13 -6.20 -17.86
CA GLU A 15 47.63 -5.40 -18.96
C GLU A 15 48.16 -6.35 -20.03
N THR A 16 47.59 -6.20 -21.21
CA THR A 16 47.95 -6.92 -22.41
C THR A 16 49.45 -6.78 -22.69
N ALA A 17 50.12 -7.92 -22.74
CA ALA A 17 51.56 -8.14 -22.90
C ALA A 17 52.38 -7.98 -21.59
N ASP A 18 52.87 -9.14 -21.09
CA ASP A 18 53.88 -9.23 -20.04
C ASP A 18 55.02 -8.23 -20.31
N PRO A 19 55.17 -7.18 -19.47
CA PRO A 19 56.16 -6.13 -19.69
C PRO A 19 57.58 -6.69 -19.60
N THR A 20 57.80 -7.83 -18.95
CA THR A 20 59.10 -8.50 -18.94
C THR A 20 59.41 -9.12 -20.31
N ALA A 21 58.44 -9.76 -20.97
CA ALA A 21 58.59 -10.29 -22.32
C ALA A 21 58.82 -9.19 -23.36
N VAL A 22 58.11 -8.06 -23.25
CA VAL A 22 58.31 -6.89 -24.13
C VAL A 22 59.68 -6.24 -23.87
N ARG A 23 60.12 -6.15 -22.61
CA ARG A 23 61.42 -5.58 -22.24
C ARG A 23 62.57 -6.50 -22.68
N GLN A 24 62.42 -7.81 -22.55
CA GLN A 24 63.35 -8.81 -23.08
C GLN A 24 63.43 -8.75 -24.62
N GLY A 25 62.29 -8.60 -25.30
CA GLY A 25 62.24 -8.42 -26.75
C GLY A 25 62.96 -7.15 -27.24
N ARG A 26 62.75 -6.01 -26.55
CA ARG A 26 63.46 -4.75 -26.85
C ARG A 26 64.96 -4.83 -26.57
N LEU A 27 65.35 -5.52 -25.48
CA LEU A 27 66.76 -5.69 -25.12
C LEU A 27 67.48 -6.59 -26.13
N LEU A 28 66.82 -7.67 -26.58
CA LEU A 28 67.31 -8.53 -27.67
C LEU A 28 67.47 -7.75 -28.98
N GLN A 29 66.48 -6.92 -29.35
CA GLN A 29 66.55 -6.06 -30.54
C GLN A 29 67.68 -5.02 -30.44
N PHE A 30 67.90 -4.44 -29.25
CA PHE A 30 68.97 -3.46 -29.02
C PHE A 30 70.36 -4.12 -29.12
N CYS A 31 70.54 -5.29 -28.49
CA CYS A 31 71.77 -6.06 -28.60
C CYS A 31 72.06 -6.45 -30.05
N LEU A 32 71.04 -6.87 -30.81
CA LEU A 32 71.21 -7.28 -32.20
C LEU A 32 71.59 -6.09 -33.10
N ALA A 33 70.96 -4.93 -32.90
CA ALA A 33 71.27 -3.68 -33.61
C ALA A 33 72.68 -3.17 -33.28
N LEU A 34 73.11 -3.29 -32.02
CA LEU A 34 74.46 -2.92 -31.58
C LEU A 34 75.51 -3.82 -32.25
N ILE A 35 75.26 -5.13 -32.31
CA ILE A 35 76.14 -6.09 -32.98
C ILE A 35 76.25 -5.78 -34.48
N THR A 36 75.13 -5.53 -35.18
CA THR A 36 75.17 -5.16 -36.61
C THR A 36 75.91 -3.83 -36.82
N ALA A 37 75.73 -2.84 -35.95
CA ALA A 37 76.42 -1.55 -36.05
C ALA A 37 77.94 -1.68 -35.86
N VAL A 38 78.39 -2.47 -34.88
CA VAL A 38 79.82 -2.72 -34.63
C VAL A 38 80.47 -3.46 -35.78
N LEU A 39 79.77 -4.42 -36.38
CA LEU A 39 80.24 -5.17 -37.55
C LEU A 39 80.28 -4.30 -38.82
N ALA A 40 79.26 -3.50 -39.06
CA ALA A 40 79.24 -2.54 -40.16
C ALA A 40 80.40 -1.55 -40.05
N LEU A 41 80.67 -1.03 -38.84
CA LEU A 41 81.77 -0.12 -38.57
C LEU A 41 83.13 -0.80 -38.82
N ARG A 42 83.32 -2.03 -38.33
CA ARG A 42 84.57 -2.79 -38.54
C ARG A 42 84.80 -3.15 -40.01
N LEU A 43 83.76 -3.58 -40.73
CA LEU A 43 83.83 -3.86 -42.16
C LEU A 43 84.19 -2.59 -42.94
N SER A 44 83.59 -1.45 -42.57
CA SER A 44 83.87 -0.15 -43.17
C SER A 44 85.32 0.28 -42.95
N VAL A 45 85.84 0.21 -41.72
CA VAL A 45 87.24 0.54 -41.40
C VAL A 45 88.22 -0.34 -42.17
N ARG A 46 87.92 -1.64 -42.27
CA ARG A 46 88.78 -2.60 -42.97
C ARG A 46 88.79 -2.37 -44.47
N LEU A 47 87.64 -2.06 -45.06
CA LEU A 47 87.52 -1.74 -46.48
C LEU A 47 88.26 -0.45 -46.82
N ILE A 48 88.13 0.60 -46.01
CA ILE A 48 88.87 1.87 -46.15
C ILE A 48 90.39 1.63 -46.12
N GLN A 49 90.88 0.73 -45.28
CA GLN A 49 92.30 0.38 -45.21
C GLN A 49 92.80 -0.44 -46.41
N THR A 50 91.91 -1.09 -47.16
CA THR A 50 92.26 -1.98 -48.29
C THR A 50 91.94 -1.43 -49.68
N SER A 51 91.07 -0.43 -49.81
CA SER A 51 90.57 0.04 -51.11
C SER A 51 91.31 1.29 -51.60
N ALA A 52 91.89 1.23 -52.81
CA ALA A 52 92.56 2.37 -53.45
C ALA A 52 91.59 3.45 -54.01
N THR A 53 90.27 3.27 -53.87
CA THR A 53 89.25 4.20 -54.43
C THR A 53 88.19 4.62 -53.38
N PRO A 54 87.93 5.93 -53.20
CA PRO A 54 87.07 6.44 -52.12
C PRO A 54 85.55 6.31 -52.34
N LEU A 55 85.10 5.83 -53.52
CA LEU A 55 83.67 5.69 -53.85
C LEU A 55 83.03 4.39 -53.36
N LEU A 56 83.82 3.31 -53.21
CA LEU A 56 83.34 1.99 -52.79
C LEU A 56 82.74 1.99 -51.36
N PRO A 57 83.33 2.67 -50.35
CA PRO A 57 82.80 2.69 -48.99
C PRO A 57 81.42 3.36 -48.88
N LEU A 58 81.17 4.42 -49.66
CA LEU A 58 79.89 5.12 -49.66
C LEU A 58 78.77 4.25 -50.23
N ALA A 59 79.02 3.54 -51.32
CA ALA A 59 78.06 2.61 -51.93
C ALA A 59 77.69 1.47 -50.98
N LEU A 60 78.66 0.93 -50.24
CA LEU A 60 78.43 -0.13 -49.25
C LEU A 60 77.68 0.37 -48.01
N PHE A 61 77.94 1.61 -47.57
CA PHE A 61 77.19 2.22 -46.47
C PHE A 61 75.69 2.40 -46.82
N VAL A 62 75.40 2.88 -48.03
CA VAL A 62 74.02 2.99 -48.54
C VAL A 62 73.35 1.61 -48.66
N ALA A 63 74.08 0.60 -49.16
CA ALA A 63 73.58 -0.76 -49.23
C ALA A 63 73.24 -1.35 -47.84
N LEU A 64 74.03 -1.02 -46.82
CA LEU A 64 73.84 -1.50 -45.46
C LEU A 64 72.63 -0.84 -44.77
N ILE A 65 72.39 0.44 -45.04
CA ILE A 65 71.16 1.13 -44.60
C ILE A 65 69.93 0.53 -45.29
N ALA A 66 69.99 0.31 -46.61
CA ALA A 66 68.90 -0.33 -47.35
C ALA A 66 68.61 -1.74 -46.80
N TYR A 67 69.67 -2.49 -46.46
CA TYR A 67 69.57 -3.80 -45.84
C TYR A 67 68.89 -3.77 -44.47
N ALA A 68 69.29 -2.84 -43.60
CA ALA A 68 68.66 -2.63 -42.29
C ALA A 68 67.18 -2.23 -42.43
N GLY A 69 66.84 -1.40 -43.43
CA GLY A 69 65.46 -1.02 -43.75
C GLY A 69 64.59 -2.21 -44.17
N ILE A 70 65.13 -3.12 -45.00
CA ILE A 70 64.43 -4.35 -45.41
C ILE A 70 64.12 -5.24 -44.20
N ILE A 71 65.11 -5.42 -43.32
CA ILE A 71 64.94 -6.18 -42.08
C ILE A 71 63.86 -5.56 -41.19
N PHE A 72 63.90 -4.24 -40.98
CA PHE A 72 62.90 -3.53 -40.19
C PHE A 72 61.48 -3.71 -40.74
N LEU A 73 61.31 -3.60 -42.06
CA LEU A 73 60.02 -3.83 -42.72
C LEU A 73 59.52 -5.28 -42.55
N LEU A 74 60.42 -6.26 -42.58
CA LEU A 74 60.08 -7.66 -42.37
C LEU A 74 59.66 -7.95 -40.91
N VAL A 75 60.34 -7.36 -39.93
CA VAL A 75 59.94 -7.42 -38.51
C VAL A 75 58.57 -6.78 -38.32
N ARG A 76 58.34 -5.60 -38.91
CA ARG A 76 57.04 -4.89 -38.83
C ARG A 76 55.90 -5.69 -39.46
N ARG A 77 56.18 -6.48 -40.51
CA ARG A 77 55.21 -7.39 -41.15
C ARG A 77 55.09 -8.75 -40.45
N ALA A 78 55.59 -8.88 -39.22
CA ALA A 78 55.61 -10.12 -38.43
C ALA A 78 56.30 -11.31 -39.11
N ARG A 79 57.11 -11.08 -40.16
CA ARG A 79 57.93 -12.12 -40.82
C ARG A 79 59.27 -12.27 -40.10
N LEU A 80 59.18 -12.57 -38.80
CA LEU A 80 60.31 -12.61 -37.87
C LEU A 80 61.39 -13.61 -38.30
N SER A 81 61.00 -14.74 -38.87
CA SER A 81 61.95 -15.73 -39.38
C SER A 81 62.81 -15.16 -40.50
N LEU A 82 62.21 -14.54 -41.52
CA LEU A 82 62.93 -14.03 -42.69
C LEU A 82 63.80 -12.83 -42.34
N ALA A 83 63.33 -11.98 -41.42
CA ALA A 83 64.14 -10.90 -40.85
C ALA A 83 65.38 -11.43 -40.11
N ALA A 84 65.23 -12.50 -39.32
CA ALA A 84 66.35 -13.13 -38.63
C ALA A 84 67.38 -13.71 -39.61
N HIS A 85 66.96 -14.39 -40.69
CA HIS A 85 67.89 -14.92 -41.70
C HIS A 85 68.70 -13.81 -42.36
N LEU A 86 68.06 -12.69 -42.72
CA LEU A 86 68.75 -11.54 -43.28
C LEU A 86 69.66 -10.86 -42.24
N MET A 87 69.26 -10.69 -40.99
CA MET A 87 70.16 -10.10 -39.99
C MET A 87 71.48 -10.86 -39.81
N LEU A 88 71.48 -12.17 -40.08
CA LEU A 88 72.61 -13.05 -39.79
C LEU A 88 73.50 -13.37 -41.00
N ALA A 89 72.97 -13.29 -42.22
CA ALA A 89 73.75 -13.59 -43.42
C ALA A 89 75.07 -12.79 -43.50
N PRO A 90 75.14 -11.48 -43.15
CA PRO A 90 76.39 -10.72 -43.20
C PRO A 90 77.39 -11.12 -42.10
N LEU A 91 76.92 -11.55 -40.92
CA LEU A 91 77.78 -12.06 -39.85
C LEU A 91 78.49 -13.32 -40.31
N ILE A 92 77.72 -14.27 -40.84
CA ILE A 92 78.23 -15.55 -41.33
C ILE A 92 79.18 -15.33 -42.50
N LEU A 93 78.79 -14.52 -43.49
CA LEU A 93 79.63 -14.20 -44.65
C LEU A 93 80.90 -13.42 -44.24
N GLY A 94 80.79 -12.53 -43.25
CA GLY A 94 81.91 -11.79 -42.70
C GLY A 94 82.92 -12.69 -41.98
N ASP A 95 82.43 -13.62 -41.15
CA ASP A 95 83.27 -14.60 -40.45
C ASP A 95 83.91 -15.59 -41.43
N LEU A 96 83.16 -16.06 -42.43
CA LEU A 96 83.67 -16.94 -43.49
C LEU A 96 84.75 -16.23 -44.32
N SER A 97 84.52 -14.98 -44.71
CA SER A 97 85.49 -14.14 -45.44
C SER A 97 86.75 -13.87 -44.62
N PHE A 98 86.60 -13.66 -43.30
CA PHE A 98 87.74 -13.48 -42.39
C PHE A 98 88.58 -14.75 -42.26
N MET A 99 87.95 -15.92 -42.14
CA MET A 99 88.65 -17.22 -42.13
C MET A 99 89.43 -17.45 -43.42
N VAL A 100 88.85 -17.13 -44.59
CA VAL A 100 89.50 -17.35 -45.89
C VAL A 100 90.67 -16.39 -46.11
N THR A 101 90.56 -15.13 -45.68
CA THR A 101 91.58 -14.10 -45.96
C THR A 101 92.76 -14.05 -44.99
N ASN A 102 92.66 -14.64 -43.79
CA ASN A 102 93.72 -14.58 -42.77
C ASN A 102 94.06 -15.95 -42.16
N PRO A 103 94.62 -16.89 -42.95
CA PRO A 103 94.86 -18.27 -42.52
C PRO A 103 95.96 -18.47 -41.46
N VAL A 104 96.74 -17.43 -41.10
CA VAL A 104 97.98 -17.58 -40.31
C VAL A 104 97.80 -17.27 -38.80
N ARG A 105 96.67 -16.70 -38.35
CA ARG A 105 96.46 -16.33 -36.92
C ARG A 105 95.67 -17.38 -36.13
N LEU A 106 96.31 -18.51 -35.84
CA LEU A 106 95.75 -19.70 -35.19
C LEU A 106 95.08 -19.50 -33.80
N TRP A 107 95.51 -18.52 -33.00
CA TRP A 107 95.13 -18.44 -31.57
C TRP A 107 93.77 -17.78 -31.30
N ILE A 108 93.16 -17.12 -32.30
CA ILE A 108 91.90 -16.35 -32.13
C ILE A 108 90.66 -17.15 -32.60
N HIS A 109 90.86 -18.21 -33.40
CA HIS A 109 89.78 -19.04 -33.95
C HIS A 109 88.83 -19.70 -32.92
N PRO A 110 89.27 -20.23 -31.76
CA PRO A 110 88.35 -20.91 -30.85
C PRO A 110 87.31 -19.96 -30.25
N LEU A 111 87.65 -18.70 -30.00
CA LEU A 111 86.69 -17.71 -29.48
C LEU A 111 85.64 -17.35 -30.54
N PHE A 112 86.04 -17.21 -31.81
CA PHE A 112 85.12 -16.95 -32.92
C PHE A 112 84.19 -18.13 -33.20
N ILE A 113 84.72 -19.35 -33.15
CA ILE A 113 83.95 -20.59 -33.26
C ILE A 113 82.92 -20.68 -32.14
N LEU A 114 83.28 -20.29 -30.91
CA LEU A 114 82.39 -20.30 -29.75
C LEU A 114 81.29 -19.24 -29.85
N VAL A 115 81.61 -18.04 -30.36
CA VAL A 115 80.62 -16.99 -30.63
C VAL A 115 79.67 -17.39 -31.76
N PHE A 116 80.18 -18.03 -32.82
CA PHE A 116 79.39 -18.57 -33.93
C PHE A 116 78.45 -19.70 -33.47
N LEU A 117 78.94 -20.61 -32.63
CA LEU A 117 78.11 -21.64 -32.00
C LEU A 117 77.07 -21.02 -31.07
N ALA A 118 77.44 -20.09 -30.19
CA ALA A 118 76.50 -19.43 -29.28
C ALA A 118 75.40 -18.67 -30.03
N THR A 119 75.74 -17.98 -31.12
CA THR A 119 74.74 -17.34 -31.99
C THR A 119 73.86 -18.38 -32.68
N ALA A 120 74.42 -19.46 -33.23
CA ALA A 120 73.63 -20.55 -33.80
C ALA A 120 72.63 -21.16 -32.79
N VAL A 121 73.04 -21.35 -31.52
CA VAL A 121 72.18 -21.88 -30.44
C VAL A 121 71.01 -20.96 -30.11
N ILE A 122 71.27 -19.66 -30.00
CA ILE A 122 70.23 -18.67 -29.67
C ILE A 122 69.19 -18.56 -30.79
N LEU A 123 69.58 -18.86 -32.03
CA LEU A 123 68.78 -18.61 -33.23
C LEU A 123 68.08 -19.85 -33.79
N LEU A 124 68.57 -21.03 -33.45
CA LEU A 124 68.00 -22.34 -33.80
C LEU A 124 66.51 -22.52 -33.41
N PRO A 125 66.01 -22.00 -32.28
CA PRO A 125 64.58 -22.07 -31.93
C PRO A 125 63.67 -21.19 -32.82
N LEU A 126 64.23 -20.19 -33.51
CA LEU A 126 63.47 -19.12 -34.19
C LEU A 126 63.30 -19.36 -35.71
N THR A 127 64.08 -20.25 -36.34
CA THR A 127 64.13 -20.42 -37.81
C THR A 127 63.84 -21.86 -38.26
N GLN A 128 63.76 -22.11 -39.58
CA GLN A 128 63.87 -23.47 -40.12
C GLN A 128 65.35 -23.85 -40.05
N SER A 129 65.68 -24.86 -39.26
CA SER A 129 67.05 -25.15 -38.79
C SER A 129 67.98 -25.80 -39.82
N TRP A 130 67.45 -26.27 -40.95
CA TRP A 130 68.21 -27.07 -41.91
C TRP A 130 69.28 -26.30 -42.73
N PRO A 131 69.10 -25.03 -43.15
CA PRO A 131 70.13 -24.32 -43.90
C PRO A 131 71.36 -24.00 -43.03
N TYR A 132 71.14 -23.71 -41.75
CA TYR A 132 72.21 -23.46 -40.77
C TYR A 132 72.98 -24.74 -40.43
N LEU A 133 72.28 -25.87 -40.33
CA LEU A 133 72.90 -27.18 -40.17
C LEU A 133 73.77 -27.54 -41.38
N LEU A 134 73.33 -27.27 -42.61
CA LEU A 134 74.15 -27.49 -43.80
C LEU A 134 75.41 -26.60 -43.83
N LEU A 135 75.26 -25.32 -43.45
CA LEU A 135 76.35 -24.36 -43.46
C LEU A 135 77.39 -24.65 -42.36
N THR A 136 76.93 -25.04 -41.16
CA THR A 136 77.80 -25.47 -40.05
C THR A 136 78.52 -26.78 -40.34
N LEU A 137 77.83 -27.76 -40.95
CA LEU A 137 78.46 -28.99 -41.41
C LEU A 137 79.53 -28.71 -42.48
N GLY A 138 79.23 -27.86 -43.46
CA GLY A 138 80.19 -27.43 -44.48
C GLY A 138 81.42 -26.73 -43.90
N ALA A 139 81.23 -25.87 -42.87
CA ALA A 139 82.32 -25.21 -42.17
C ALA A 139 83.20 -26.20 -41.38
N GLY A 140 82.62 -27.23 -40.76
CA GLY A 140 83.40 -28.29 -40.10
C GLY A 140 84.22 -29.11 -41.09
N PHE A 141 83.66 -29.47 -42.26
CA PHE A 141 84.42 -30.14 -43.32
C PHE A 141 85.57 -29.27 -43.86
N TYR A 142 85.36 -27.95 -43.95
CA TYR A 142 86.42 -27.01 -44.32
C TYR A 142 87.50 -26.88 -43.22
N LEU A 143 87.13 -26.87 -41.94
CA LEU A 143 88.09 -26.90 -40.84
C LEU A 143 88.96 -28.17 -40.89
N GLU A 144 88.36 -29.32 -41.21
CA GLU A 144 89.07 -30.58 -41.41
C GLU A 144 90.09 -30.48 -42.57
N SER A 145 89.74 -29.81 -43.67
CA SER A 145 90.62 -29.68 -44.84
C SER A 145 91.85 -28.80 -44.59
N ILE A 146 91.81 -27.94 -43.57
CA ILE A 146 92.95 -27.14 -43.09
C ILE A 146 93.61 -27.73 -41.83
N ASN A 147 93.40 -29.03 -41.57
CA ASN A 147 93.99 -29.82 -40.48
C ASN A 147 93.63 -29.32 -39.07
N GLN A 148 92.44 -28.73 -38.92
CA GLN A 148 91.82 -28.37 -37.64
C GLN A 148 90.72 -29.40 -37.29
N PRO A 149 90.39 -29.60 -36.00
CA PRO A 149 89.43 -30.63 -35.57
C PRO A 149 87.96 -30.26 -35.92
N GLY A 150 87.58 -30.41 -37.19
CA GLY A 150 86.25 -30.10 -37.74
C GLY A 150 85.13 -31.05 -37.28
N LEU A 151 85.45 -32.32 -37.00
CA LEU A 151 84.48 -33.31 -36.54
C LEU A 151 83.76 -32.91 -35.25
N PHE A 152 84.48 -32.34 -34.27
CA PHE A 152 83.89 -31.88 -33.00
C PHE A 152 82.90 -30.74 -33.22
N PHE A 153 83.18 -29.87 -34.19
CA PHE A 153 82.30 -28.78 -34.58
C PHE A 153 81.00 -29.30 -35.21
N ASN A 154 81.11 -30.31 -36.07
CA ASN A 154 79.94 -30.96 -36.70
C ASN A 154 79.05 -31.67 -35.66
N ILE A 155 79.64 -32.36 -34.68
CA ILE A 155 78.89 -33.02 -33.59
C ILE A 155 78.18 -31.97 -32.71
N ALA A 156 78.85 -30.87 -32.37
CA ALA A 156 78.24 -29.76 -31.64
C ALA A 156 77.08 -29.13 -32.44
N ALA A 157 77.24 -28.92 -33.74
CA ALA A 157 76.18 -28.37 -34.59
C ALA A 157 74.95 -29.29 -34.68
N LEU A 158 75.15 -30.60 -34.84
CA LEU A 158 74.07 -31.59 -34.87
C LEU A 158 73.32 -31.68 -33.54
N THR A 159 74.04 -31.72 -32.41
CA THR A 159 73.44 -31.79 -31.07
C THR A 159 72.64 -30.54 -30.74
N LEU A 160 73.19 -29.36 -30.99
CA LEU A 160 72.50 -28.09 -30.79
C LEU A 160 71.28 -27.95 -31.70
N THR A 161 71.35 -28.46 -32.94
CA THR A 161 70.21 -28.46 -33.85
C THR A 161 69.09 -29.38 -33.37
N ALA A 162 69.43 -30.57 -32.87
CA ALA A 162 68.46 -31.49 -32.28
C ALA A 162 67.79 -30.88 -31.04
N VAL A 163 68.57 -30.27 -30.14
CA VAL A 163 68.03 -29.58 -28.95
C VAL A 163 67.12 -28.42 -29.35
N GLY A 164 67.54 -27.57 -30.29
CA GLY A 164 66.74 -26.45 -30.79
C GLY A 164 65.43 -26.91 -31.43
N TRP A 165 65.44 -28.02 -32.17
CA TRP A 165 64.23 -28.62 -32.74
C TRP A 165 63.26 -29.12 -31.66
N VAL A 166 63.76 -29.81 -30.62
CA VAL A 166 62.94 -30.28 -29.49
C VAL A 166 62.34 -29.09 -28.72
N VAL A 167 63.14 -28.08 -28.40
CA VAL A 167 62.67 -26.87 -27.69
C VAL A 167 61.62 -26.15 -28.50
N LYS A 168 61.82 -25.97 -29.82
CA LYS A 168 60.83 -25.35 -30.69
C LYS A 168 59.53 -26.16 -30.74
N ARG A 169 59.63 -27.48 -30.87
CA ARG A 169 58.47 -28.38 -30.88
C ARG A 169 57.67 -28.25 -29.59
N GLU A 170 58.34 -28.25 -28.45
CA GLU A 170 57.68 -28.17 -27.14
C GLU A 170 57.10 -26.78 -26.87
N ASN A 171 57.80 -25.72 -27.25
CA ASN A 171 57.30 -24.35 -27.14
C ASN A 171 56.08 -24.10 -28.05
N THR A 172 56.06 -24.71 -29.25
CA THR A 172 54.88 -24.65 -30.14
C THR A 172 53.68 -25.36 -29.51
N ARG A 173 53.91 -26.51 -28.87
CA ARG A 173 52.85 -27.24 -28.14
C ARG A 173 52.33 -26.45 -26.94
N ALA A 174 53.22 -25.87 -26.15
CA ALA A 174 52.87 -25.04 -25.00
C ALA A 174 52.05 -23.82 -25.43
N MET A 175 52.44 -23.13 -26.52
CA MET A 175 51.68 -21.99 -27.06
C MET A 175 50.30 -22.40 -27.59
N LEU A 176 50.19 -23.55 -28.25
CA LEU A 176 48.88 -24.06 -28.70
C LEU A 176 47.98 -24.41 -27.51
N ALA A 177 48.52 -25.06 -26.48
CA ALA A 177 47.78 -25.38 -25.26
C ALA A 177 47.36 -24.10 -24.49
N LEU A 178 48.25 -23.10 -24.40
CA LEU A 178 47.95 -21.82 -23.78
C LEU A 178 46.87 -21.06 -24.54
N ASN A 179 46.94 -21.00 -25.87
CA ASN A 179 45.91 -20.37 -26.70
C ASN A 179 44.57 -21.10 -26.57
N ALA A 180 44.56 -22.43 -26.55
CA ALA A 180 43.35 -23.22 -26.34
C ALA A 180 42.73 -22.95 -24.95
N ALA A 181 43.55 -22.91 -23.89
CA ALA A 181 43.10 -22.59 -22.54
C ALA A 181 42.57 -21.15 -22.43
N SER A 182 43.25 -20.18 -23.06
CA SER A 182 42.80 -18.79 -23.10
C SER A 182 41.45 -18.67 -23.81
N ASN A 183 41.29 -19.31 -24.97
CA ASN A 183 40.02 -19.29 -25.70
C ASN A 183 38.89 -19.93 -24.88
N SER A 184 39.16 -21.06 -24.21
CA SER A 184 38.18 -21.73 -23.34
C SER A 184 37.79 -20.87 -22.12
N LEU A 185 38.71 -20.09 -21.56
CA LEU A 185 38.40 -19.15 -20.48
C LEU A 185 37.53 -17.99 -20.96
N THR A 186 37.80 -17.45 -22.15
CA THR A 186 36.97 -16.39 -22.74
C THR A 186 35.56 -16.91 -23.00
N ASP A 187 35.43 -18.09 -23.63
CA ASP A 187 34.15 -18.75 -23.92
C ASP A 187 33.36 -19.07 -22.65
N LEU A 188 34.03 -19.56 -21.61
CA LEU A 188 33.42 -19.79 -20.29
C LEU A 188 32.93 -18.48 -19.67
N ASN A 189 33.72 -17.41 -19.74
CA ASN A 189 33.36 -16.12 -19.16
C ASN A 189 32.17 -15.49 -19.91
N GLU A 190 32.16 -15.55 -21.24
CA GLU A 190 31.01 -15.12 -22.06
C GLU A 190 29.75 -15.92 -21.72
N THR A 191 29.87 -17.25 -21.60
CA THR A 191 28.75 -18.12 -21.22
C THR A 191 28.23 -17.81 -19.82
N LEU A 192 29.11 -17.55 -18.86
CA LEU A 192 28.74 -17.18 -17.49
C LEU A 192 28.06 -15.81 -17.45
N GLN A 193 28.57 -14.82 -18.19
CA GLN A 193 27.95 -13.51 -18.30
C GLN A 193 26.56 -13.62 -18.92
N GLN A 194 26.41 -14.38 -19.99
CA GLN A 194 25.12 -14.60 -20.63
C GLN A 194 24.11 -15.27 -19.67
N ARG A 195 24.52 -16.32 -18.93
CA ARG A 195 23.68 -16.92 -17.90
C ARG A 195 23.25 -15.93 -16.81
N LEU A 196 24.15 -15.05 -16.39
CA LEU A 196 23.84 -14.04 -15.37
C LEU A 196 22.82 -13.02 -15.89
N ASP A 197 22.99 -12.55 -17.13
CA ASP A 197 22.07 -11.61 -17.77
C ASP A 197 20.69 -12.23 -17.99
N ASP A 198 20.63 -13.49 -18.43
CA ASP A 198 19.37 -14.23 -18.58
C ASP A 198 18.64 -14.36 -17.23
N GLN A 199 19.35 -14.68 -16.14
CA GLN A 199 18.78 -14.75 -14.80
C GLN A 199 18.28 -13.39 -14.29
N LEU A 200 19.04 -12.32 -14.56
CA LEU A 200 18.64 -10.96 -14.18
C LEU A 200 17.42 -10.49 -14.98
N ALA A 201 17.32 -10.84 -16.25
CA ALA A 201 16.16 -10.55 -17.08
C ALA A 201 14.90 -11.29 -16.58
N ASP A 202 15.01 -12.57 -16.25
CA ASP A 202 13.90 -13.36 -15.67
C ASP A 202 13.43 -12.77 -14.32
N LEU A 203 14.36 -12.41 -13.43
CA LEU A 203 14.02 -11.79 -12.15
C LEU A 203 13.33 -10.43 -12.32
N ARG A 204 13.78 -9.60 -13.27
CA ARG A 204 13.14 -8.32 -13.58
C ARG A 204 11.74 -8.51 -14.14
N TYR A 205 11.58 -9.43 -15.09
CA TYR A 205 10.28 -9.75 -15.67
C TYR A 205 9.28 -10.23 -14.60
N ARG A 206 9.72 -11.07 -13.66
CA ARG A 206 8.89 -11.48 -12.51
C ARG A 206 8.52 -10.29 -11.64
N ASN A 207 9.48 -9.46 -11.23
CA ASN A 207 9.21 -8.29 -10.38
C ASN A 207 8.26 -7.28 -11.03
N GLU A 208 8.40 -7.00 -12.33
CA GLU A 208 7.50 -6.09 -13.05
C GLU A 208 6.06 -6.64 -13.09
N ARG A 209 5.89 -7.96 -13.26
CA ARG A 209 4.57 -8.60 -13.14
C ARG A 209 3.99 -8.41 -11.74
N LEU A 210 4.80 -8.56 -10.69
CA LEU A 210 4.33 -8.37 -9.31
C LEU A 210 3.90 -6.93 -9.05
N GLU A 211 4.71 -5.95 -9.49
CA GLU A 211 4.36 -4.53 -9.34
C GLU A 211 3.07 -4.18 -10.08
N PHE A 212 2.90 -4.71 -11.30
CA PHE A 212 1.68 -4.51 -12.08
C PHE A 212 0.44 -5.09 -11.39
N SER A 213 0.50 -6.35 -10.93
CA SER A 213 -0.63 -6.97 -10.21
C SER A 213 -0.96 -6.22 -8.92
N LEU A 214 0.05 -5.73 -8.19
CA LEU A 214 -0.15 -4.92 -6.98
C LEU A 214 -0.73 -3.54 -7.26
N ASP A 215 -0.39 -2.91 -8.39
CA ASP A 215 -0.95 -1.60 -8.78
C ASP A 215 -2.42 -1.72 -9.21
N VAL A 216 -2.75 -2.77 -9.98
CA VAL A 216 -4.13 -3.14 -10.31
C VAL A 216 -4.93 -3.41 -9.04
N MET A 217 -4.34 -4.13 -8.08
CA MET A 217 -4.99 -4.40 -6.80
C MET A 217 -5.21 -3.13 -5.97
N ARG A 218 -4.22 -2.21 -5.90
CA ARG A 218 -4.39 -0.93 -5.21
C ARG A 218 -5.54 -0.11 -5.80
N THR A 219 -5.67 -0.14 -7.13
CA THR A 219 -6.77 0.54 -7.83
C THR A 219 -8.11 -0.13 -7.56
N ALA A 220 -8.17 -1.46 -7.60
CA ALA A 220 -9.37 -2.21 -7.23
C ALA A 220 -9.80 -1.95 -5.78
N ASN A 221 -8.82 -1.70 -4.89
CA ASN A 221 -9.02 -1.47 -3.47
C ASN A 221 -9.36 -0.02 -3.10
N ALA A 222 -9.53 0.87 -4.08
CA ALA A 222 -9.94 2.26 -3.86
C ALA A 222 -11.44 2.44 -3.58
N SER A 223 -12.24 1.38 -3.71
CA SER A 223 -13.67 1.42 -3.38
C SER A 223 -13.89 1.61 -1.89
N LEU A 224 -14.72 2.60 -1.53
CA LEU A 224 -15.22 2.78 -0.17
C LEU A 224 -16.44 1.90 0.13
N GLU A 225 -17.06 1.32 -0.90
CA GLU A 225 -18.16 0.37 -0.75
C GLU A 225 -17.60 -1.05 -0.57
N LEU A 226 -17.88 -1.65 0.59
CA LEU A 226 -17.33 -2.95 1.01
C LEU A 226 -17.67 -4.09 0.04
N SER A 227 -18.93 -4.15 -0.43
CA SER A 227 -19.41 -5.15 -1.40
C SER A 227 -18.57 -5.12 -2.68
N VAL A 228 -18.40 -3.94 -3.27
CA VAL A 228 -17.64 -3.72 -4.51
C VAL A 228 -16.15 -4.02 -4.30
N LEU A 229 -15.58 -3.59 -3.18
CA LEU A 229 -14.20 -3.88 -2.79
C LEU A 229 -13.93 -5.39 -2.77
N LEU A 230 -14.76 -6.13 -2.02
CA LEU A 230 -14.59 -7.58 -1.84
C LEU A 230 -14.79 -8.32 -3.17
N GLN A 231 -15.83 -7.98 -3.92
CA GLN A 231 -16.12 -8.63 -5.20
C GLN A 231 -15.00 -8.41 -6.22
N ASN A 232 -14.49 -7.19 -6.35
CA ASN A 232 -13.38 -6.88 -7.24
C ASN A 232 -12.11 -7.62 -6.84
N THR A 233 -11.80 -7.68 -5.54
CA THR A 233 -10.59 -8.34 -5.04
C THR A 233 -10.62 -9.84 -5.29
N ILE A 234 -11.74 -10.49 -4.96
CA ILE A 234 -11.89 -11.94 -5.13
C ILE A 234 -11.84 -12.31 -6.61
N ASN A 235 -12.52 -11.56 -7.48
CA ASN A 235 -12.48 -11.79 -8.92
C ASN A 235 -11.07 -11.56 -9.49
N LEU A 236 -10.33 -10.57 -8.98
CA LEU A 236 -8.96 -10.34 -9.39
C LEU A 236 -8.06 -11.52 -9.01
N ILE A 237 -8.13 -11.99 -7.75
CA ILE A 237 -7.32 -13.13 -7.29
C ILE A 237 -7.68 -14.40 -8.08
N HIS A 238 -8.97 -14.67 -8.28
CA HIS A 238 -9.42 -15.83 -9.05
C HIS A 238 -8.95 -15.77 -10.52
N ASN A 239 -9.15 -14.63 -11.20
CA ASN A 239 -8.87 -14.54 -12.63
C ASN A 239 -7.37 -14.42 -12.95
N GLU A 240 -6.60 -13.71 -12.12
CA GLU A 240 -5.17 -13.47 -12.36
C GLU A 240 -4.32 -14.69 -12.00
N PHE A 241 -4.69 -15.41 -10.94
CA PHE A 241 -3.93 -16.57 -10.47
C PHE A 241 -4.55 -17.92 -10.86
N GLY A 242 -5.79 -17.95 -11.35
CA GLY A 242 -6.45 -19.17 -11.84
C GLY A 242 -6.84 -20.16 -10.74
N PHE A 243 -7.02 -19.70 -9.50
CA PHE A 243 -7.40 -20.56 -8.39
C PHE A 243 -8.85 -21.07 -8.52
N TYR A 244 -9.11 -22.27 -8.01
CA TYR A 244 -10.41 -22.92 -8.10
C TYR A 244 -11.50 -22.17 -7.34
N HIS A 245 -11.18 -21.69 -6.14
CA HIS A 245 -12.12 -20.95 -5.31
C HIS A 245 -11.37 -19.95 -4.43
N VAL A 246 -11.94 -18.76 -4.28
CA VAL A 246 -11.43 -17.71 -3.40
C VAL A 246 -12.60 -17.18 -2.58
N SER A 247 -12.39 -17.04 -1.27
CA SER A 247 -13.40 -16.48 -0.38
C SER A 247 -12.79 -15.55 0.66
N VAL A 248 -13.56 -14.54 1.07
CA VAL A 248 -13.20 -13.62 2.15
C VAL A 248 -14.23 -13.80 3.26
N PHE A 249 -13.73 -14.08 4.45
CA PHE A 249 -14.50 -14.13 5.67
C PHE A 249 -14.25 -12.88 6.51
N LEU A 250 -15.29 -12.31 7.12
CA LEU A 250 -15.17 -11.19 8.05
C LEU A 250 -15.52 -11.63 9.47
N THR A 251 -14.84 -11.04 10.45
CA THR A 251 -15.10 -11.30 11.86
C THR A 251 -16.44 -10.71 12.30
N ASP A 252 -17.15 -11.43 13.16
CA ASP A 252 -18.30 -10.89 13.87
C ASP A 252 -17.86 -9.90 14.97
N PRO A 253 -18.75 -9.00 15.45
CA PRO A 253 -18.40 -8.04 16.51
C PRO A 253 -17.88 -8.66 17.81
N THR A 254 -18.18 -9.94 18.06
CA THR A 254 -17.70 -10.65 19.26
C THR A 254 -16.35 -11.35 19.08
N ASN A 255 -15.76 -11.31 17.87
CA ASN A 255 -14.52 -12.01 17.52
C ASN A 255 -14.54 -13.51 17.89
N ARG A 256 -15.69 -14.16 17.68
CA ARG A 256 -15.86 -15.59 17.92
C ARG A 256 -15.97 -16.38 16.63
N PHE A 257 -16.53 -15.77 15.59
CA PHE A 257 -16.79 -16.40 14.31
C PHE A 257 -16.29 -15.51 13.18
N VAL A 258 -15.93 -16.15 12.07
CA VAL A 258 -15.78 -15.49 10.78
C VAL A 258 -16.87 -16.00 9.84
N SER A 259 -17.58 -15.09 9.21
CA SER A 259 -18.67 -15.39 8.26
C SER A 259 -18.26 -15.01 6.85
N VAL A 260 -18.72 -15.78 5.86
CA VAL A 260 -18.44 -15.48 4.44
C VAL A 260 -19.02 -14.11 4.10
N ALA A 261 -18.15 -13.20 3.68
CA ALA A 261 -18.54 -11.87 3.23
C ALA A 261 -18.62 -11.81 1.70
N GLU A 262 -17.71 -12.46 1.00
CA GLU A 262 -17.76 -12.62 -0.45
C GLU A 262 -16.98 -13.87 -0.88
N ALA A 263 -17.36 -14.49 -2.00
CA ALA A 263 -16.73 -15.70 -2.49
C ALA A 263 -16.98 -15.91 -4.00
N THR A 264 -16.07 -16.61 -4.68
CA THR A 264 -16.17 -16.79 -6.14
C THR A 264 -17.30 -17.75 -6.55
N GLY A 265 -17.97 -17.41 -7.66
CA GLY A 265 -18.94 -18.27 -8.34
C GLY A 265 -20.27 -18.43 -7.61
N ASN A 266 -21.13 -19.32 -8.13
CA ASN A 266 -22.46 -19.57 -7.57
C ASN A 266 -22.40 -20.15 -6.15
N ILE A 267 -21.33 -20.89 -5.83
CA ILE A 267 -21.07 -21.44 -4.50
C ILE A 267 -20.93 -20.31 -3.48
N GLY A 268 -20.25 -19.22 -3.85
CA GLY A 268 -20.09 -18.07 -2.97
C GLY A 268 -21.41 -17.38 -2.62
N GLN A 269 -22.36 -17.30 -3.57
CA GLN A 269 -23.71 -16.79 -3.27
C GLN A 269 -24.46 -17.71 -2.31
N GLN A 270 -24.42 -19.02 -2.54
CA GLN A 270 -25.07 -20.01 -1.67
C GLN A 270 -24.51 -19.96 -0.24
N LEU A 271 -23.18 -19.87 -0.08
CA LEU A 271 -22.54 -19.75 1.23
C LEU A 271 -22.96 -18.49 2.00
N LYS A 272 -23.22 -17.38 1.29
CA LYS A 272 -23.75 -16.15 1.90
C LYS A 272 -25.20 -16.32 2.33
N GLU A 273 -26.04 -16.95 1.50
CA GLU A 273 -27.44 -17.23 1.82
C GLU A 273 -27.59 -18.18 3.02
N GLU A 274 -26.72 -19.19 3.11
CA GLU A 274 -26.67 -20.15 4.23
C GLU A 274 -26.07 -19.55 5.52
N THR A 275 -25.61 -18.29 5.49
CA THR A 275 -24.93 -17.61 6.62
C THR A 275 -23.79 -18.48 7.17
N PHE A 276 -23.00 -19.05 6.28
CA PHE A 276 -21.93 -19.97 6.66
C PHE A 276 -20.89 -19.25 7.54
N ARG A 277 -20.59 -19.86 8.69
CA ARG A 277 -19.67 -19.30 9.69
C ARG A 277 -18.72 -20.35 10.23
N ILE A 278 -17.49 -19.93 10.45
CA ILE A 278 -16.42 -20.75 11.01
C ILE A 278 -16.04 -20.15 12.37
N ALA A 279 -15.95 -20.99 13.41
CA ALA A 279 -15.45 -20.52 14.70
C ALA A 279 -13.94 -20.26 14.64
N ILE A 280 -13.50 -19.13 15.18
CA ILE A 280 -12.07 -18.81 15.28
C ILE A 280 -11.40 -19.85 16.18
N GLY A 281 -10.34 -20.47 15.67
CA GLY A 281 -9.62 -21.54 16.37
C GLY A 281 -10.23 -22.94 16.26
N SER A 282 -11.28 -23.10 15.45
CA SER A 282 -11.84 -24.42 15.15
C SER A 282 -10.88 -25.32 14.36
N GLN A 283 -11.25 -26.59 14.19
CA GLN A 283 -10.51 -27.53 13.35
C GLN A 283 -10.75 -27.28 11.86
N SER A 284 -10.50 -26.06 11.39
CA SER A 284 -10.53 -25.66 9.97
C SER A 284 -9.25 -24.87 9.63
N ILE A 285 -8.81 -24.87 8.37
CA ILE A 285 -7.63 -24.09 7.94
C ILE A 285 -7.84 -22.59 8.22
N VAL A 286 -9.00 -22.07 7.84
CA VAL A 286 -9.44 -20.69 8.15
C VAL A 286 -9.50 -20.43 9.67
N GLY A 287 -10.02 -21.37 10.45
CA GLY A 287 -10.10 -21.28 11.91
C GLY A 287 -8.72 -21.21 12.57
N GLN A 288 -7.76 -22.00 12.09
CA GLN A 288 -6.38 -21.97 12.58
C GLN A 288 -5.66 -20.68 12.14
N ALA A 289 -5.86 -20.22 10.91
CA ALA A 289 -5.23 -19.00 10.40
C ALA A 289 -5.68 -17.76 11.19
N THR A 290 -6.97 -17.66 11.47
CA THR A 290 -7.56 -16.56 12.26
C THR A 290 -7.09 -16.58 13.71
N GLN A 291 -7.00 -17.76 14.35
CA GLN A 291 -6.54 -17.85 15.75
C GLN A 291 -5.03 -17.58 15.89
N ARG A 292 -4.21 -18.16 15.01
CA ARG A 292 -2.75 -18.00 15.05
C ARG A 292 -2.28 -16.67 14.49
N ARG A 293 -3.13 -15.97 13.73
CA ARG A 293 -2.80 -14.74 12.98
C ARG A 293 -1.60 -14.94 12.06
N GLN A 294 -1.53 -16.11 11.44
CA GLN A 294 -0.49 -16.51 10.50
C GLN A 294 -1.11 -17.32 9.37
N ALA A 295 -0.54 -17.22 8.17
CA ALA A 295 -0.89 -18.07 7.04
C ALA A 295 -0.91 -19.55 7.44
N GLN A 296 -1.94 -20.30 7.05
CA GLN A 296 -2.00 -21.75 7.19
C GLN A 296 -2.20 -22.37 5.82
N LEU A 297 -1.36 -23.35 5.48
CA LEU A 297 -1.35 -24.05 4.21
C LEU A 297 -1.61 -25.54 4.44
N ALA A 298 -2.68 -26.05 3.85
CA ALA A 298 -2.88 -27.47 3.63
C ALA A 298 -2.32 -27.84 2.25
N ILE A 299 -1.11 -28.44 2.24
CA ILE A 299 -0.43 -28.88 1.01
C ILE A 299 -1.23 -29.98 0.30
N ASN A 300 -1.78 -30.91 1.09
CA ASN A 300 -2.68 -31.96 0.64
C ASN A 300 -3.87 -32.06 1.60
N THR A 301 -5.06 -31.76 1.12
CA THR A 301 -6.29 -31.81 1.92
C THR A 301 -6.67 -33.21 2.40
N ALA A 302 -6.17 -34.27 1.76
CA ALA A 302 -6.41 -35.64 2.20
C ALA A 302 -5.66 -36.00 3.50
N ASP A 303 -4.53 -35.34 3.76
CA ASP A 303 -3.63 -35.65 4.87
C ASP A 303 -3.67 -34.61 6.00
N ASP A 304 -4.30 -33.45 5.76
CA ASP A 304 -4.31 -32.34 6.72
C ASP A 304 -5.39 -32.53 7.82
N PRO A 305 -5.02 -32.53 9.11
CA PRO A 305 -5.95 -32.77 10.21
C PRO A 305 -6.92 -31.60 10.48
N TYR A 306 -6.66 -30.43 9.91
CA TYR A 306 -7.50 -29.24 10.03
C TYR A 306 -8.31 -28.97 8.76
N PHE A 307 -8.21 -29.80 7.73
CA PHE A 307 -9.06 -29.63 6.54
C PHE A 307 -10.47 -30.17 6.78
N GLN A 308 -11.48 -29.36 6.47
CA GLN A 308 -12.88 -29.78 6.49
C GLN A 308 -13.45 -29.75 5.07
N ARG A 309 -13.82 -30.92 4.54
CA ARG A 309 -14.46 -31.02 3.23
C ARG A 309 -15.79 -30.28 3.22
N HIS A 310 -15.91 -29.29 2.34
CA HIS A 310 -17.17 -28.65 2.06
C HIS A 310 -17.89 -29.39 0.92
N PRO A 311 -19.18 -29.79 1.07
CA PRO A 311 -19.91 -30.55 0.04
C PRO A 311 -19.93 -29.90 -1.34
N ASN A 312 -19.92 -28.56 -1.38
CA ASN A 312 -19.96 -27.78 -2.61
C ASN A 312 -18.57 -27.47 -3.20
N LEU A 313 -17.48 -27.90 -2.55
CA LEU A 313 -16.09 -27.75 -3.03
C LEU A 313 -15.39 -29.11 -3.00
N PRO A 314 -15.86 -30.11 -3.78
CA PRO A 314 -15.39 -31.48 -3.69
C PRO A 314 -13.97 -31.68 -4.25
N ASP A 315 -13.54 -30.79 -5.14
CA ASP A 315 -12.30 -30.92 -5.90
C ASP A 315 -11.10 -30.24 -5.23
N THR A 316 -11.27 -29.66 -4.03
CA THR A 316 -10.19 -28.98 -3.31
C THR A 316 -9.12 -29.97 -2.84
N GLN A 317 -7.91 -29.84 -3.41
CA GLN A 317 -6.75 -30.68 -3.09
C GLN A 317 -5.66 -29.94 -2.30
N SER A 318 -5.62 -28.61 -2.36
CA SER A 318 -4.82 -27.77 -1.46
C SER A 318 -5.57 -26.48 -1.09
N GLU A 319 -5.30 -25.95 0.10
CA GLU A 319 -5.98 -24.76 0.67
C GLU A 319 -4.97 -23.87 1.39
N LEU A 320 -5.04 -22.57 1.14
CA LEU A 320 -4.26 -21.53 1.81
C LEU A 320 -5.20 -20.50 2.44
N ALA A 321 -5.19 -20.43 3.77
CA ALA A 321 -5.89 -19.39 4.52
C ALA A 321 -4.91 -18.35 5.06
N LEU A 322 -5.19 -17.08 4.78
CA LEU A 322 -4.39 -15.92 5.14
C LEU A 322 -5.22 -15.03 6.08
N PRO A 323 -4.70 -14.67 7.27
CA PRO A 323 -5.41 -13.76 8.17
C PRO A 323 -5.43 -12.35 7.58
N LEU A 324 -6.58 -11.69 7.66
CA LEU A 324 -6.71 -10.28 7.30
C LEU A 324 -6.47 -9.45 8.57
N LEU A 325 -5.30 -8.81 8.64
CA LEU A 325 -4.87 -8.03 9.80
C LEU A 325 -4.79 -6.53 9.46
N ALA A 326 -5.74 -5.74 9.95
CA ALA A 326 -5.69 -4.28 9.83
C ALA A 326 -5.13 -3.69 11.11
N ARG A 327 -4.00 -2.97 11.03
CA ARG A 327 -3.35 -2.32 12.19
C ARG A 327 -3.11 -3.28 13.38
N GLY A 328 -2.88 -4.56 13.10
CA GLY A 328 -2.67 -5.62 14.10
C GLY A 328 -3.94 -6.25 14.68
N TYR A 329 -5.13 -5.80 14.27
CA TYR A 329 -6.42 -6.39 14.62
C TYR A 329 -6.90 -7.33 13.52
N LEU A 330 -7.47 -8.47 13.92
CA LEU A 330 -8.07 -9.40 12.98
C LEU A 330 -9.39 -8.84 12.48
N VAL A 331 -9.50 -8.61 11.16
CA VAL A 331 -10.75 -8.20 10.51
C VAL A 331 -11.40 -9.36 9.75
N GLY A 332 -10.67 -10.45 9.50
CA GLY A 332 -11.16 -11.57 8.72
C GLY A 332 -10.09 -12.57 8.29
N ALA A 333 -10.41 -13.34 7.26
CA ALA A 333 -9.47 -14.23 6.56
C ALA A 333 -9.76 -14.26 5.06
N LEU A 334 -8.70 -14.36 4.27
CA LEU A 334 -8.75 -14.68 2.84
C LEU A 334 -8.44 -16.17 2.71
N ASP A 335 -9.33 -16.91 2.07
CA ASP A 335 -9.19 -18.33 1.79
C ASP A 335 -9.05 -18.55 0.28
N VAL A 336 -8.07 -19.36 -0.10
CA VAL A 336 -7.74 -19.66 -1.49
C VAL A 336 -7.57 -21.17 -1.65
N GLN A 337 -8.28 -21.76 -2.59
CA GLN A 337 -8.34 -23.20 -2.80
C GLN A 337 -7.93 -23.57 -4.23
N SER A 338 -7.25 -24.71 -4.37
CA SER A 338 -6.81 -25.25 -5.65
C SER A 338 -7.23 -26.71 -5.83
N THR A 339 -7.46 -27.10 -7.09
CA THR A 339 -7.67 -28.50 -7.48
C THR A 339 -6.38 -29.31 -7.58
N ASP A 340 -5.22 -28.67 -7.49
CA ASP A 340 -3.91 -29.32 -7.51
C ASP A 340 -3.36 -29.52 -6.08
N ILE A 341 -2.63 -30.60 -5.86
CA ILE A 341 -1.85 -30.82 -4.62
C ILE A 341 -0.61 -29.91 -4.68
N ASP A 342 -0.22 -29.33 -3.54
CA ASP A 342 0.97 -28.48 -3.42
C ASP A 342 0.98 -27.30 -4.42
N ALA A 343 -0.19 -26.70 -4.65
CA ALA A 343 -0.36 -25.65 -5.67
C ALA A 343 0.30 -24.32 -5.29
N PHE A 344 0.62 -24.10 -4.02
CA PHE A 344 1.07 -22.81 -3.49
C PHE A 344 2.57 -22.81 -3.21
N ASN A 345 3.35 -22.17 -4.08
CA ASN A 345 4.78 -22.01 -3.84
C ASN A 345 5.05 -20.82 -2.89
N THR A 346 6.30 -20.67 -2.44
CA THR A 346 6.69 -19.60 -1.50
C THR A 346 6.46 -18.19 -2.06
N ALA A 347 6.62 -17.99 -3.37
CA ALA A 347 6.36 -16.70 -3.99
C ALA A 347 4.85 -16.40 -3.99
N ASP A 348 3.99 -17.37 -4.33
CA ASP A 348 2.53 -17.20 -4.31
C ASP A 348 2.03 -16.84 -2.91
N ILE A 349 2.49 -17.54 -1.88
CA ILE A 349 2.14 -17.26 -0.49
C ILE A 349 2.56 -15.84 -0.09
N THR A 350 3.76 -15.42 -0.51
CA THR A 350 4.27 -14.07 -0.20
C THR A 350 3.42 -12.99 -0.86
N ILE A 351 3.04 -13.19 -2.13
CA ILE A 351 2.22 -12.26 -2.89
C ILE A 351 0.82 -12.21 -2.29
N LEU A 352 0.17 -13.36 -2.10
CA LEU A 352 -1.17 -13.44 -1.54
C LEU A 352 -1.22 -12.87 -0.11
N GLN A 353 -0.18 -13.05 0.71
CA GLN A 353 -0.10 -12.41 2.04
C GLN A 353 -0.02 -10.88 1.91
N LEU A 354 0.80 -10.34 1.00
CA LEU A 354 0.86 -8.90 0.76
C LEU A 354 -0.49 -8.35 0.28
N MET A 355 -1.18 -9.11 -0.58
CA MET A 355 -2.54 -8.80 -1.03
C MET A 355 -3.53 -8.82 0.15
N ALA A 356 -3.47 -9.84 1.00
CA ALA A 356 -4.29 -9.97 2.20
C ALA A 356 -4.07 -8.80 3.17
N ASP A 357 -2.83 -8.38 3.39
CA ASP A 357 -2.49 -7.24 4.24
C ASP A 357 -3.07 -5.93 3.70
N GLN A 358 -2.97 -5.70 2.38
CA GLN A 358 -3.55 -4.52 1.75
C GLN A 358 -5.09 -4.56 1.78
N LEU A 359 -5.69 -5.72 1.50
CA LEU A 359 -7.13 -5.93 1.54
C LEU A 359 -7.69 -5.68 2.95
N ALA A 360 -7.00 -6.17 3.99
CA ALA A 360 -7.39 -5.97 5.38
C ALA A 360 -7.51 -4.48 5.72
N ASN A 361 -6.54 -3.67 5.31
CA ASN A 361 -6.56 -2.22 5.53
C ASN A 361 -7.70 -1.53 4.75
N SER A 362 -7.99 -1.96 3.53
CA SER A 362 -9.11 -1.42 2.75
C SER A 362 -10.47 -1.81 3.33
N ILE A 363 -10.62 -3.04 3.84
CA ILE A 363 -11.82 -3.50 4.53
C ILE A 363 -12.06 -2.67 5.80
N ASP A 364 -11.04 -2.47 6.62
CA ASP A 364 -11.11 -1.64 7.83
C ASP A 364 -11.59 -0.21 7.49
N ASN A 365 -11.00 0.39 6.46
CA ASN A 365 -11.39 1.72 5.99
C ASN A 365 -12.84 1.76 5.45
N ALA A 366 -13.26 0.77 4.67
CA ALA A 366 -14.63 0.69 4.13
C ALA A 366 -15.67 0.48 5.24
N LEU A 367 -15.38 -0.38 6.23
CA LEU A 367 -16.23 -0.58 7.41
C LEU A 367 -16.36 0.69 8.25
N LEU A 368 -15.25 1.38 8.51
CA LEU A 368 -15.24 2.66 9.22
C LEU A 368 -16.03 3.73 8.46
N PHE A 369 -15.86 3.81 7.13
CA PHE A 369 -16.59 4.75 6.29
C PHE A 369 -18.10 4.48 6.31
N GLY A 370 -18.52 3.22 6.16
CA GLY A 370 -19.93 2.84 6.23
C GLY A 370 -20.57 3.14 7.60
N GLN A 371 -19.83 2.95 8.70
CA GLN A 371 -20.29 3.36 10.03
C GLN A 371 -20.45 4.88 10.15
N LEU A 372 -19.48 5.64 9.61
CA LEU A 372 -19.51 7.09 9.60
C LEU A 372 -20.69 7.62 8.77
N GLU A 373 -20.92 7.05 7.59
CA GLU A 373 -22.05 7.39 6.72
C GLU A 373 -23.39 7.10 7.39
N LYS A 374 -23.53 5.91 8.01
CA LYS A 374 -24.74 5.56 8.77
C LYS A 374 -25.02 6.57 9.89
N ARG A 375 -24.00 6.92 10.69
CA ARG A 375 -24.16 7.92 11.75
C ARG A 375 -24.45 9.32 11.23
N THR A 376 -23.83 9.71 10.12
CA THR A 376 -24.06 11.03 9.51
C THR A 376 -25.49 11.14 8.99
N THR A 377 -25.99 10.10 8.33
CA THR A 377 -27.37 10.02 7.86
C THR A 377 -28.36 10.10 9.02
N GLN A 378 -28.12 9.35 10.11
CA GLN A 378 -28.96 9.41 11.32
C GLN A 378 -28.99 10.82 11.94
N LEU A 379 -27.84 11.49 12.03
CA LEU A 379 -27.77 12.86 12.55
C LEU A 379 -28.46 13.89 11.64
N ALA A 380 -28.31 13.74 10.31
CA ALA A 380 -28.96 14.61 9.35
C ALA A 380 -30.49 14.49 9.40
N GLU A 381 -30.99 13.27 9.57
CA GLU A 381 -32.43 13.01 9.74
C GLU A 381 -32.97 13.65 11.02
N LEU A 382 -32.28 13.48 12.16
CA LEU A 382 -32.61 14.14 13.42
C LEU A 382 -32.65 15.68 13.26
N GLN A 383 -31.62 16.26 12.65
CA GLN A 383 -31.53 17.71 12.45
C GLN A 383 -32.65 18.23 11.54
N ALA A 384 -33.03 17.48 10.51
CA ALA A 384 -34.15 17.81 9.65
C ALA A 384 -35.46 17.84 10.44
N ILE A 385 -35.71 16.85 11.30
CA ILE A 385 -36.89 16.82 12.17
C ILE A 385 -36.90 18.00 13.14
N THR A 386 -35.78 18.31 13.81
CA THR A 386 -35.67 19.47 14.70
C THR A 386 -35.95 20.79 13.97
N THR A 387 -35.46 20.93 12.74
CA THR A 387 -35.74 22.11 11.90
C THR A 387 -37.23 22.22 11.60
N LEU A 388 -37.87 21.12 11.19
CA LEU A 388 -39.31 21.09 10.93
C LEU A 388 -40.15 21.45 12.16
N MET A 389 -39.74 21.02 13.36
CA MET A 389 -40.36 21.38 14.63
C MET A 389 -40.18 22.88 14.92
N THR A 390 -38.98 23.43 14.70
CA THR A 390 -38.68 24.85 14.99
C THR A 390 -39.40 25.82 14.04
N LEU A 391 -39.67 25.40 12.81
CA LEU A 391 -40.42 26.19 11.83
C LEU A 391 -41.92 26.30 12.16
N GLN A 392 -42.43 25.53 13.13
CA GLN A 392 -43.81 25.62 13.54
C GLN A 392 -44.03 26.87 14.37
N ASN A 393 -45.07 27.63 14.06
CA ASN A 393 -45.42 28.86 14.77
C ASN A 393 -46.39 28.63 15.95
N ASN A 394 -46.70 27.37 16.26
CA ASN A 394 -47.58 27.00 17.36
C ASN A 394 -47.21 25.62 17.89
N ILE A 395 -47.55 25.38 19.15
CA ILE A 395 -47.24 24.14 19.87
C ILE A 395 -47.87 22.93 19.15
N GLN A 396 -49.12 23.01 18.71
CA GLN A 396 -49.81 21.88 18.08
C GLN A 396 -49.08 21.38 16.82
N GLY A 397 -48.54 22.29 16.01
CA GLY A 397 -47.72 21.97 14.84
C GLY A 397 -46.45 21.22 15.24
N THR A 398 -45.76 21.71 16.28
CA THR A 398 -44.56 21.06 16.84
C THR A 398 -44.87 19.63 17.29
N LEU A 399 -45.97 19.45 18.04
CA LEU A 399 -46.41 18.14 18.53
C LEU A 399 -46.74 17.16 17.40
N ASN A 400 -47.46 17.63 16.37
CA ASN A 400 -47.79 16.82 15.20
C ASN A 400 -46.52 16.34 14.48
N VAL A 401 -45.56 17.25 14.27
CA VAL A 401 -44.28 16.89 13.65
C VAL A 401 -43.52 15.89 14.51
N LEU A 402 -43.43 16.12 15.83
CA LEU A 402 -42.76 15.21 16.76
C LEU A 402 -43.35 13.80 16.68
N ALA A 403 -44.67 13.67 16.85
CA ALA A 403 -45.33 12.37 16.89
C ALA A 403 -45.22 11.62 15.57
N GLU A 404 -45.48 12.29 14.43
CA GLU A 404 -45.41 11.64 13.12
C GLU A 404 -43.97 11.25 12.74
N ARG A 405 -43.00 12.11 13.01
CA ARG A 405 -41.59 11.84 12.67
C ARG A 405 -40.96 10.81 13.60
N ALA A 406 -41.23 10.88 14.91
CA ALA A 406 -40.80 9.85 15.85
C ALA A 406 -41.36 8.47 15.45
N LYS A 407 -42.65 8.41 15.09
CA LYS A 407 -43.28 7.18 14.61
C LYS A 407 -42.61 6.63 13.35
N GLN A 408 -42.33 7.49 12.37
CA GLN A 408 -41.66 7.10 11.12
C GLN A 408 -40.22 6.61 11.35
N LEU A 409 -39.47 7.32 12.20
CA LEU A 409 -38.03 7.07 12.43
C LEU A 409 -37.75 5.68 13.00
N ILE A 410 -38.59 5.22 13.94
CA ILE A 410 -38.45 3.91 14.58
C ILE A 410 -39.50 2.89 14.10
N GLY A 411 -40.29 3.22 13.08
CA GLY A 411 -41.37 2.36 12.59
C GLY A 411 -42.35 1.92 13.68
N ALA A 412 -42.79 2.86 14.53
CA ALA A 412 -43.85 2.62 15.50
C ALA A 412 -45.23 2.68 14.81
N ASP A 413 -46.26 2.09 15.43
CA ASP A 413 -47.60 2.02 14.85
C ASP A 413 -48.47 3.22 15.27
N GLY A 414 -48.27 3.73 16.48
CA GLY A 414 -49.00 4.86 17.03
C GLY A 414 -48.15 5.71 17.96
N ALA A 415 -48.58 6.97 18.11
CA ALA A 415 -47.92 7.97 18.95
C ALA A 415 -48.95 8.81 19.71
N GLY A 416 -48.63 9.22 20.92
CA GLY A 416 -49.46 10.09 21.74
C GLY A 416 -48.62 11.06 22.54
N ILE A 417 -49.12 12.26 22.78
CA ILE A 417 -48.40 13.26 23.58
C ILE A 417 -49.29 13.78 24.69
N PHE A 418 -48.80 13.65 25.92
CA PHE A 418 -49.35 14.30 27.09
C PHE A 418 -48.57 15.58 27.38
N LEU A 419 -49.27 16.69 27.64
CA LEU A 419 -48.67 17.93 28.14
C LEU A 419 -49.13 18.22 29.56
N TRP A 420 -48.24 18.79 30.36
CA TRP A 420 -48.55 19.20 31.72
C TRP A 420 -49.35 20.51 31.73
N ARG A 421 -50.50 20.52 32.39
CA ARG A 421 -51.30 21.72 32.61
C ARG A 421 -51.12 22.22 34.03
N GLU A 422 -50.40 23.33 34.19
CA GLU A 422 -50.16 23.92 35.52
C GLU A 422 -51.46 24.30 36.24
N GLU A 423 -52.48 24.76 35.51
CA GLU A 423 -53.76 25.21 36.06
C GLU A 423 -54.55 24.10 36.74
N THR A 424 -54.49 22.88 36.19
CA THR A 424 -55.24 21.72 36.67
C THR A 424 -54.36 20.71 37.40
N ASN A 425 -53.03 20.90 37.37
CA ASN A 425 -52.01 20.00 37.92
C ASN A 425 -52.17 18.56 37.40
N LYS A 426 -52.42 18.43 36.09
CA LYS A 426 -52.66 17.15 35.41
C LYS A 426 -51.97 17.09 34.05
N LEU A 427 -51.66 15.87 33.61
CA LEU A 427 -51.26 15.59 32.24
C LEU A 427 -52.50 15.48 31.36
N GLU A 428 -52.55 16.24 30.27
CA GLU A 428 -53.62 16.20 29.27
C GLU A 428 -53.10 15.57 27.97
N LEU A 429 -53.81 14.58 27.43
CA LEU A 429 -53.54 14.02 26.11
C LEU A 429 -53.92 15.03 25.04
N VAL A 430 -52.93 15.73 24.48
CA VAL A 430 -53.14 16.79 23.49
C VAL A 430 -52.98 16.30 22.05
N LEU A 431 -52.40 15.11 21.87
CA LEU A 431 -52.26 14.49 20.56
C LEU A 431 -52.38 12.96 20.65
N ASN A 432 -53.15 12.38 19.73
CA ASN A 432 -53.28 10.94 19.55
C ASN A 432 -53.21 10.60 18.07
N VAL A 433 -52.24 9.79 17.69
CA VAL A 433 -51.99 9.30 16.34
C VAL A 433 -52.03 7.78 16.39
N ASN A 434 -53.07 7.17 15.81
CA ASN A 434 -53.20 5.72 15.66
C ASN A 434 -53.15 4.88 16.96
N MET A 435 -53.42 5.46 18.14
CA MET A 435 -53.49 4.72 19.42
C MET A 435 -54.91 4.22 19.77
N GLY A 436 -55.76 3.98 18.76
CA GLY A 436 -57.15 3.56 18.94
C GLY A 436 -58.14 4.73 18.83
N SER A 437 -59.15 4.77 19.70
CA SER A 437 -60.15 5.84 19.73
C SER A 437 -59.48 7.20 20.00
N ASN A 438 -59.95 8.26 19.34
CA ASN A 438 -59.46 9.62 19.61
C ASN A 438 -59.90 10.07 21.00
N MET A 439 -58.96 10.10 21.93
CA MET A 439 -59.15 10.45 23.35
C MET A 439 -58.52 11.80 23.72
N THR A 440 -58.30 12.68 22.72
CA THR A 440 -57.74 14.02 22.96
C THR A 440 -58.55 14.77 24.02
N GLY A 441 -57.87 15.39 24.99
CA GLY A 441 -58.48 16.03 26.16
C GLY A 441 -58.62 15.13 27.39
N TYR A 442 -58.31 13.83 27.29
CA TYR A 442 -58.24 12.96 28.46
C TYR A 442 -57.14 13.44 29.43
N THR A 443 -57.43 13.46 30.73
CA THR A 443 -56.47 13.91 31.75
C THR A 443 -56.15 12.80 32.75
N LEU A 444 -54.90 12.76 33.21
CA LEU A 444 -54.41 11.83 34.22
C LEU A 444 -53.48 12.54 35.22
N ASN A 445 -53.35 11.96 36.41
CA ASN A 445 -52.44 12.44 37.45
C ASN A 445 -51.00 11.99 37.17
N ALA A 446 -50.00 12.71 37.71
CA ALA A 446 -48.59 12.41 37.48
C ALA A 446 -48.12 11.04 38.04
N ASP A 447 -48.94 10.33 38.79
CA ASP A 447 -48.69 8.98 39.32
C ASP A 447 -49.52 7.89 38.62
N GLU A 448 -50.28 8.24 37.59
CA GLU A 448 -51.16 7.32 36.85
C GLU A 448 -50.54 6.88 35.52
N GLY A 449 -50.55 5.57 35.28
CA GLY A 449 -50.08 5.00 34.02
C GLY A 449 -48.58 5.17 33.77
N LEU A 450 -48.13 4.68 32.61
CA LEU A 450 -46.71 4.75 32.24
C LEU A 450 -46.28 6.19 31.92
N ALA A 451 -47.18 6.98 31.33
CA ALA A 451 -46.94 8.39 31.03
C ALA A 451 -46.77 9.22 32.32
N GLY A 452 -47.60 9.02 33.34
CA GLY A 452 -47.42 9.67 34.65
C GLY A 452 -46.07 9.29 35.27
N LEU A 453 -45.75 8.00 35.31
CA LEU A 453 -44.46 7.52 35.82
C LEU A 453 -43.26 8.18 35.13
N SER A 454 -43.27 8.21 33.79
CA SER A 454 -42.23 8.85 32.98
C SER A 454 -42.12 10.35 33.24
N PHE A 455 -43.25 11.04 33.39
CA PHE A 455 -43.26 12.47 33.72
C PHE A 455 -42.67 12.75 35.11
N ARG A 456 -43.09 11.99 36.12
CA ARG A 456 -42.71 12.19 37.53
C ARG A 456 -41.25 11.88 37.79
N GLU A 457 -40.78 10.76 37.26
CA GLU A 457 -39.39 10.30 37.46
C GLU A 457 -38.45 10.96 36.47
N GLY A 458 -38.98 11.49 35.36
CA GLY A 458 -38.18 12.06 34.29
C GLY A 458 -37.40 10.99 33.55
N GLU A 459 -37.79 9.73 33.59
CA GLU A 459 -37.07 8.66 32.92
C GLU A 459 -37.89 8.06 31.79
N THR A 460 -37.20 7.46 30.83
CA THR A 460 -37.82 6.69 29.76
C THR A 460 -38.21 5.32 30.29
N TYR A 461 -39.44 4.90 30.00
CA TYR A 461 -39.91 3.55 30.34
C TYR A 461 -40.36 2.82 29.09
N VAL A 462 -40.01 1.54 29.01
CA VAL A 462 -40.46 0.61 27.98
C VAL A 462 -41.15 -0.56 28.65
N ILE A 463 -42.34 -0.89 28.16
CA ILE A 463 -43.10 -2.07 28.54
C ILE A 463 -43.33 -2.89 27.28
N ASP A 464 -42.90 -4.15 27.31
CA ASP A 464 -43.00 -5.07 26.16
C ASP A 464 -44.44 -5.48 25.87
N ASP A 465 -45.25 -5.65 26.91
CA ASP A 465 -46.68 -5.97 26.81
C ASP A 465 -47.51 -5.14 27.80
N TYR A 466 -48.00 -4.02 27.29
CA TYR A 466 -48.86 -3.08 27.99
C TYR A 466 -50.23 -3.68 28.32
N SER A 467 -50.69 -4.65 27.53
CA SER A 467 -52.00 -5.27 27.73
C SER A 467 -52.07 -6.05 29.05
N THR A 468 -50.94 -6.61 29.51
CA THR A 468 -50.85 -7.36 30.77
C THR A 468 -50.22 -6.56 31.92
N TRP A 469 -49.70 -5.36 31.64
CA TRP A 469 -49.04 -4.53 32.64
C TRP A 469 -50.03 -4.01 33.72
N PRO A 470 -49.76 -4.21 35.03
CA PRO A 470 -50.68 -3.84 36.10
C PRO A 470 -51.01 -2.34 36.19
N GLY A 471 -50.10 -1.48 35.72
CA GLY A 471 -50.28 -0.02 35.73
C GLY A 471 -51.03 0.53 34.50
N ARG A 472 -51.56 -0.33 33.64
CA ARG A 472 -52.27 0.10 32.42
C ARG A 472 -53.48 0.99 32.75
N LEU A 473 -53.75 1.96 31.88
CA LEU A 473 -54.89 2.85 32.03
C LEU A 473 -56.15 2.23 31.43
N ASP A 474 -57.28 2.37 32.11
CA ASP A 474 -58.59 1.84 31.66
C ASP A 474 -59.00 2.36 30.27
N ILE A 475 -58.56 3.57 29.91
CA ILE A 475 -58.83 4.16 28.59
C ILE A 475 -58.18 3.40 27.43
N PHE A 476 -57.12 2.65 27.69
CA PHE A 476 -56.39 1.88 26.68
C PHE A 476 -56.72 0.39 26.73
N THR A 477 -57.73 -0.04 27.50
CA THR A 477 -58.11 -1.46 27.61
C THR A 477 -58.62 -2.05 26.30
N GLN A 478 -59.16 -1.21 25.40
CA GLN A 478 -59.60 -1.62 24.05
C GLN A 478 -58.58 -1.26 22.97
N ALA A 479 -57.42 -0.71 23.35
CA ALA A 479 -56.40 -0.32 22.40
C ALA A 479 -55.62 -1.55 21.93
N ASP A 480 -55.41 -1.63 20.62
CA ASP A 480 -54.74 -2.75 19.97
C ASP A 480 -53.23 -2.48 19.88
N PHE A 481 -52.53 -2.43 21.02
CA PHE A 481 -51.07 -2.35 21.06
C PHE A 481 -50.48 -3.17 22.21
N HIS A 482 -49.26 -3.69 21.99
CA HIS A 482 -48.51 -4.52 22.94
C HIS A 482 -47.37 -3.70 23.55
N ALA A 483 -46.33 -3.35 22.79
CA ALA A 483 -45.23 -2.58 23.37
C ALA A 483 -45.58 -1.09 23.47
N LEU A 484 -45.22 -0.47 24.60
CA LEU A 484 -45.35 0.97 24.86
C LEU A 484 -44.03 1.52 25.38
N MET A 485 -43.52 2.57 24.72
CA MET A 485 -42.42 3.39 25.20
C MET A 485 -42.94 4.78 25.55
N THR A 486 -42.59 5.28 26.73
CA THR A 486 -42.88 6.65 27.15
C THR A 486 -41.59 7.41 27.44
N VAL A 487 -41.44 8.56 26.80
CA VAL A 487 -40.24 9.40 26.86
C VAL A 487 -40.64 10.80 27.32
N PRO A 488 -40.02 11.34 28.37
CA PRO A 488 -40.36 12.66 28.88
C PRO A 488 -39.89 13.76 27.92
N LEU A 489 -40.76 14.74 27.66
CA LEU A 489 -40.41 15.97 26.96
C LEU A 489 -39.80 16.92 27.99
N LYS A 490 -38.49 17.11 27.96
CA LYS A 490 -37.77 17.87 28.99
C LYS A 490 -37.23 19.20 28.48
N GLU A 491 -37.25 20.19 29.35
CA GLU A 491 -36.34 21.34 29.32
C GLU A 491 -35.39 21.20 30.53
N ARG A 492 -34.10 20.99 30.28
CA ARG A 492 -33.11 20.64 31.32
C ARG A 492 -33.60 19.44 32.15
N ASP A 493 -33.83 19.62 33.45
CA ASP A 493 -34.30 18.57 34.37
C ASP A 493 -35.83 18.57 34.59
N ARG A 494 -36.56 19.48 33.96
CA ARG A 494 -38.01 19.61 34.14
C ARG A 494 -38.76 19.00 32.95
N ALA A 495 -39.62 18.02 33.21
CA ALA A 495 -40.55 17.51 32.21
C ALA A 495 -41.71 18.51 32.01
N VAL A 496 -42.03 18.83 30.76
CA VAL A 496 -43.20 19.62 30.33
C VAL A 496 -44.30 18.75 29.72
N GLY A 497 -43.97 17.49 29.41
CA GLY A 497 -44.90 16.51 28.87
C GLY A 497 -44.25 15.15 28.68
N VAL A 498 -44.94 14.25 27.98
CA VAL A 498 -44.48 12.89 27.69
C VAL A 498 -44.93 12.48 26.29
N LEU A 499 -43.99 12.01 25.48
CA LEU A 499 -44.24 11.32 24.23
C LEU A 499 -44.40 9.83 24.49
N SER A 500 -45.46 9.24 23.95
CA SER A 500 -45.77 7.81 24.01
C SER A 500 -45.70 7.23 22.60
N LEU A 501 -45.00 6.11 22.41
CA LEU A 501 -44.91 5.38 21.14
C LEU A 501 -45.32 3.93 21.35
N THR A 502 -46.09 3.39 20.41
CA THR A 502 -46.71 2.05 20.54
C THR A 502 -46.37 1.14 19.36
N ARG A 503 -46.26 -0.16 19.63
CA ARG A 503 -46.20 -1.21 18.60
C ARG A 503 -47.34 -2.21 18.80
N ARG A 504 -47.98 -2.62 17.71
CA ARG A 504 -49.05 -3.62 17.67
C ARG A 504 -48.55 -5.03 17.42
N THR A 505 -47.34 -5.17 16.89
CA THR A 505 -46.77 -6.50 16.63
C THR A 505 -46.39 -7.14 17.97
N PRO A 506 -46.97 -8.30 18.32
CA PRO A 506 -46.54 -9.06 19.50
C PRO A 506 -45.05 -9.40 19.39
N ASP A 507 -44.34 -9.43 20.52
CA ASP A 507 -42.90 -9.76 20.62
C ASP A 507 -41.90 -8.76 19.99
N LYS A 508 -42.38 -7.63 19.45
CA LYS A 508 -41.51 -6.56 18.95
C LYS A 508 -41.46 -5.38 19.93
N SER A 509 -40.51 -5.43 20.86
CA SER A 509 -40.21 -4.30 21.76
C SER A 509 -39.24 -3.29 21.13
N PHE A 510 -38.93 -2.21 21.83
CA PHE A 510 -38.02 -1.13 21.42
C PHE A 510 -36.58 -1.45 21.81
N ASP A 511 -35.64 -1.29 20.89
CA ASP A 511 -34.22 -1.53 21.16
C ASP A 511 -33.52 -0.28 21.74
N THR A 512 -32.26 -0.46 22.18
CA THR A 512 -31.49 0.61 22.82
C THR A 512 -31.17 1.77 21.88
N ASP A 513 -30.97 1.53 20.59
CA ASP A 513 -30.67 2.58 19.60
C ASP A 513 -31.96 3.40 19.33
N GLU A 514 -33.11 2.74 19.26
CA GLU A 514 -34.43 3.35 19.14
C GLU A 514 -34.80 4.21 20.36
N ILE A 515 -34.48 3.76 21.57
CA ILE A 515 -34.71 4.54 22.79
C ILE A 515 -33.87 5.82 22.76
N GLN A 516 -32.56 5.70 22.52
CA GLN A 516 -31.63 6.83 22.52
C GLN A 516 -31.98 7.90 21.48
N ILE A 517 -32.39 7.47 20.28
CA ILE A 517 -32.71 8.41 19.21
C ILE A 517 -34.01 9.20 19.51
N ILE A 518 -35.00 8.55 20.14
CA ILE A 518 -36.25 9.21 20.55
C ILE A 518 -36.04 10.10 21.78
N GLU A 519 -35.21 9.70 22.74
CA GLU A 519 -34.84 10.55 23.89
C GLU A 519 -34.24 11.88 23.45
N LEU A 520 -33.30 11.83 22.50
CA LEU A 520 -32.70 13.02 21.93
C LEU A 520 -33.74 13.92 21.25
N LEU A 521 -34.65 13.32 20.48
CA LEU A 521 -35.71 14.06 19.79
C LEU A 521 -36.72 14.68 20.77
N ALA A 522 -37.09 13.94 21.83
CA ALA A 522 -37.99 14.38 22.89
C ALA A 522 -37.39 15.55 23.70
N ALA A 523 -36.10 15.52 23.99
CA ALA A 523 -35.40 16.62 24.67
C ALA A 523 -35.39 17.92 23.83
N GLN A 524 -35.17 17.79 22.52
CA GLN A 524 -35.26 18.94 21.59
C GLN A 524 -36.69 19.47 21.53
N ALA A 525 -37.68 18.60 21.43
CA ALA A 525 -39.08 19.00 21.41
C ALA A 525 -39.50 19.69 22.72
N GLY A 526 -39.11 19.18 23.88
CA GLY A 526 -39.39 19.81 25.17
C GLY A 526 -38.84 21.24 25.24
N THR A 527 -37.63 21.46 24.73
CA THR A 527 -37.04 22.80 24.63
C THR A 527 -37.82 23.72 23.68
N ILE A 528 -38.22 23.22 22.50
CA ILE A 528 -38.99 24.00 21.52
C ILE A 528 -40.38 24.36 22.07
N ILE A 529 -41.07 23.41 22.70
CA ILE A 529 -42.39 23.60 23.31
C ILE A 529 -42.30 24.65 24.42
N THR A 530 -41.31 24.53 25.32
CA THR A 530 -41.14 25.50 26.41
C THR A 530 -40.87 26.91 25.89
N ASN A 531 -40.05 27.04 24.84
CA ASN A 531 -39.81 28.33 24.20
C ASN A 531 -41.06 28.90 23.53
N GLN A 532 -41.90 28.06 22.93
CA GLN A 532 -43.16 28.47 22.31
C GLN A 532 -44.20 28.89 23.36
N GLU A 533 -44.34 28.14 24.46
CA GLU A 533 -45.19 28.51 25.60
C GLU A 533 -44.76 29.86 26.18
N LEU A 534 -43.46 30.05 26.41
CA LEU A 534 -42.92 31.33 26.87
C LEU A 534 -43.22 32.49 25.92
N PHE A 535 -43.13 32.25 24.60
CA PHE A 535 -43.43 33.26 23.59
C PHE A 535 -44.93 33.60 23.54
N GLU A 536 -45.80 32.60 23.66
CA GLU A 536 -47.26 32.80 23.72
C GLU A 536 -47.65 33.60 24.97
N ASP A 537 -47.10 33.26 26.13
CA ASP A 537 -47.31 34.00 27.39
C ASP A 537 -46.86 35.47 27.29
N LEU A 538 -45.68 35.70 26.72
CA LEU A 538 -45.18 37.06 26.46
C LEU A 538 -46.11 37.83 25.53
N HIS A 539 -46.61 37.19 24.47
CA HIS A 539 -47.53 37.82 23.55
C HIS A 539 -48.86 38.19 24.23
N VAL A 540 -49.43 37.32 25.06
CA VAL A 540 -50.63 37.60 25.86
C VAL A 540 -50.39 38.78 26.81
N LEU A 541 -49.24 38.83 27.49
CA LEU A 541 -48.88 39.93 28.39
C LEU A 541 -48.77 41.28 27.66
N VAL A 542 -48.09 41.32 26.51
CA VAL A 542 -47.95 42.54 25.70
C VAL A 542 -49.31 43.01 25.16
N GLN A 543 -50.17 42.09 24.72
CA GLN A 543 -51.52 42.45 24.27
C GLN A 543 -52.34 43.04 25.43
N ARG A 544 -52.25 42.44 26.62
CA ARG A 544 -52.91 42.97 27.82
C ARG A 544 -52.42 44.37 28.17
N GLU A 545 -51.12 44.62 28.10
CA GLU A 545 -50.54 45.94 28.38
C GLU A 545 -50.99 46.99 27.34
N ARG A 546 -51.03 46.62 26.05
CA ARG A 546 -51.54 47.50 24.98
C ARG A 546 -52.98 47.93 25.22
N VAL A 547 -53.85 47.00 25.62
CA VAL A 547 -55.25 47.30 25.95
C VAL A 547 -55.33 48.27 27.14
N VAL A 548 -54.58 48.02 28.20
CA VAL A 548 -54.54 48.90 29.39
C VAL A 548 -54.02 50.30 29.05
N ASN A 549 -52.95 50.40 28.25
CA ASN A 549 -52.38 51.68 27.83
C ASN A 549 -53.35 52.44 26.90
N LYS A 550 -54.08 51.75 26.01
CA LYS A 550 -55.12 52.35 25.17
C LYS A 550 -56.24 52.95 26.02
N ILE A 551 -56.79 52.19 26.99
CA ILE A 551 -57.81 52.69 27.92
C ILE A 551 -57.30 53.90 28.68
N THR A 552 -56.07 53.85 29.20
CA THR A 552 -55.47 54.94 29.97
C THR A 552 -55.29 56.21 29.14
N ALA A 553 -54.87 56.08 27.87
CA ALA A 553 -54.73 57.20 26.95
C ALA A 553 -56.10 57.82 26.59
N GLU A 554 -57.11 56.99 26.33
CA GLU A 554 -58.47 57.43 25.99
C GLU A 554 -59.15 58.14 27.18
N VAL A 555 -58.95 57.62 28.39
CA VAL A 555 -59.36 58.28 29.64
C VAL A 555 -58.67 59.65 29.81
N ARG A 556 -57.38 59.78 29.48
CA ARG A 556 -56.65 61.05 29.56
C ARG A 556 -57.09 62.07 28.51
N HIS A 557 -57.53 61.63 27.34
CA HIS A 557 -58.01 62.50 26.27
C HIS A 557 -59.47 62.95 26.43
N SER A 558 -60.23 62.29 27.29
CA SER A 558 -61.58 62.71 27.64
C SER A 558 -61.53 63.85 28.67
N LEU A 559 -61.78 65.08 28.23
CA LEU A 559 -61.74 66.29 29.06
C LEU A 559 -63.03 66.53 29.87
N ASN A 560 -63.92 65.54 29.96
CA ASN A 560 -65.21 65.70 30.62
C ASN A 560 -65.45 64.54 31.60
N ALA A 561 -65.51 64.88 32.90
CA ALA A 561 -65.49 63.92 34.00
C ALA A 561 -66.67 62.94 33.96
N ASP A 562 -67.83 63.40 33.49
CA ASP A 562 -69.03 62.57 33.38
C ASP A 562 -68.86 61.49 32.30
N THR A 563 -68.31 61.84 31.13
CA THR A 563 -68.02 60.87 30.06
C THR A 563 -66.93 59.87 30.41
N ILE A 564 -65.95 60.25 31.25
CA ILE A 564 -64.92 59.32 31.73
C ILE A 564 -65.54 58.24 32.61
N VAL A 565 -66.39 58.63 33.56
CA VAL A 565 -67.01 57.70 34.52
C VAL A 565 -67.97 56.75 33.83
N GLU A 566 -68.76 57.26 32.89
CA GLU A 566 -69.74 56.48 32.15
C GLU A 566 -69.04 55.48 31.21
N SER A 567 -68.02 55.92 30.47
CA SER A 567 -67.21 55.05 29.60
C SER A 567 -66.42 54.00 30.38
N ALA A 568 -65.81 54.37 31.51
CA ALA A 568 -65.09 53.44 32.36
C ALA A 568 -66.02 52.39 33.00
N ALA A 569 -67.21 52.78 33.45
CA ALA A 569 -68.19 51.86 34.01
C ALA A 569 -68.71 50.85 32.97
N GLN A 570 -68.96 51.31 31.74
CA GLN A 570 -69.39 50.44 30.64
C GLN A 570 -68.30 49.43 30.26
N GLN A 571 -67.07 49.88 30.03
CA GLN A 571 -65.97 49.00 29.64
C GLN A 571 -65.57 48.03 30.75
N LEU A 572 -65.57 48.47 32.02
CA LEU A 572 -65.35 47.55 33.15
C LEU A 572 -66.47 46.51 33.27
N GLY A 573 -67.71 46.89 32.95
CA GLY A 573 -68.84 45.95 32.89
C GLY A 573 -68.66 44.88 31.81
N GLU A 574 -68.14 45.25 30.64
CA GLU A 574 -67.83 44.32 29.55
C GLU A 574 -66.65 43.40 29.91
N VAL A 575 -65.56 43.94 30.46
CA VAL A 575 -64.38 43.15 30.85
C VAL A 575 -64.66 42.20 32.02
N LEU A 576 -65.54 42.59 32.96
CA LEU A 576 -65.88 41.79 34.15
C LEU A 576 -67.10 40.87 33.94
N GLY A 577 -67.60 40.75 32.70
CA GLY A 577 -68.66 39.83 32.32
C GLY A 577 -70.04 40.19 32.91
N ASN A 578 -70.58 41.36 32.54
CA ASN A 578 -71.95 41.80 32.84
C ASN A 578 -72.31 41.89 34.34
N LYS A 579 -71.34 42.17 35.21
CA LYS A 579 -71.63 42.53 36.60
C LYS A 579 -71.99 44.01 36.70
N GLN A 580 -72.97 44.38 37.53
CA GLN A 580 -73.33 45.79 37.74
C GLN A 580 -72.16 46.55 38.38
N VAL A 581 -71.49 47.40 37.59
CA VAL A 581 -70.42 48.29 38.05
C VAL A 581 -71.04 49.62 38.46
N ARG A 582 -70.83 50.04 39.72
CA ARG A 582 -71.28 51.35 40.24
C ARG A 582 -70.06 52.16 40.65
N VAL A 583 -69.80 53.26 39.94
CA VAL A 583 -68.72 54.21 40.24
C VAL A 583 -69.31 55.37 41.05
N ARG A 584 -68.70 55.70 42.19
CA ARG A 584 -69.07 56.88 43.01
C ARG A 584 -67.86 57.80 43.12
N LEU A 585 -68.02 59.03 42.65
CA LEU A 585 -67.05 60.10 42.86
C LEU A 585 -67.33 60.78 44.20
N TYR A 586 -66.29 60.93 45.03
CA TYR A 586 -66.35 61.67 46.28
C TYR A 586 -65.55 62.97 46.14
N PRO A 587 -66.11 64.13 46.49
CA PRO A 587 -65.34 65.37 46.55
C PRO A 587 -64.25 65.26 47.64
N PRO A 588 -63.10 65.94 47.51
CA PRO A 588 -61.95 65.76 48.39
C PRO A 588 -62.15 66.22 49.85
N THR A 589 -63.31 66.78 50.23
CA THR A 589 -63.46 67.53 51.49
C THR A 589 -64.31 66.87 52.57
N GLU A 590 -64.88 65.68 52.39
CA GLU A 590 -65.65 65.03 53.48
C GLU A 590 -64.99 63.76 54.02
N ARG A 591 -64.25 63.97 55.11
CA ARG A 591 -63.73 62.96 56.02
C ARG A 591 -64.89 62.43 56.91
N TYR A 592 -65.00 61.10 56.99
CA TYR A 592 -65.76 60.29 57.96
C TYR A 592 -67.29 60.33 57.96
N VAL A 593 -67.91 59.21 57.56
CA VAL A 593 -69.04 58.63 58.32
C VAL A 593 -68.90 57.10 58.40
N ARG A 594 -68.86 56.62 59.65
CA ARG A 594 -68.97 55.25 60.13
C ARG A 594 -70.06 54.45 59.38
N ALA A 595 -69.70 53.27 58.89
CA ALA A 595 -70.67 52.27 58.49
C ALA A 595 -71.45 51.78 59.72
N ALA A 596 -72.75 52.05 59.77
CA ALA A 596 -73.70 51.39 60.66
C ALA A 596 -74.92 50.91 59.85
N ASN A 597 -75.24 49.63 60.06
CA ASN A 597 -76.49 48.91 59.77
C ASN A 597 -76.90 48.61 58.31
N LYS A 598 -76.70 47.33 57.94
CA LYS A 598 -77.69 46.26 57.61
C LYS A 598 -79.04 46.62 56.94
N PRO A 599 -79.67 45.64 56.25
CA PRO A 599 -80.07 45.70 54.85
C PRO A 599 -81.54 46.06 54.62
N THR A 600 -81.87 46.56 53.43
CA THR A 600 -83.26 46.64 52.96
C THR A 600 -83.39 46.00 51.58
N VAL A 601 -84.18 44.94 51.55
CA VAL A 601 -84.70 44.24 50.37
C VAL A 601 -85.80 45.09 49.75
N THR A 602 -85.79 45.26 48.43
CA THR A 602 -87.02 45.57 47.67
C THR A 602 -87.12 44.66 46.46
N ARG A 603 -88.28 44.00 46.35
CA ARG A 603 -88.66 43.00 45.36
C ARG A 603 -89.63 43.64 44.36
N ASN A 604 -89.34 43.42 43.07
CA ASN A 604 -90.17 43.47 41.85
C ASN A 604 -91.47 44.30 41.76
N SER A 605 -91.61 44.97 40.62
CA SER A 605 -92.65 44.63 39.63
C SER A 605 -92.34 45.24 38.25
N ALA A 606 -92.31 44.40 37.23
CA ALA A 606 -92.45 44.76 35.81
C ALA A 606 -93.90 45.28 35.55
N PRO A 607 -94.30 45.69 34.33
CA PRO A 607 -93.96 45.13 33.01
C PRO A 607 -92.88 45.88 32.24
#